data_AF-A0A974XIY4-F1
#
_entry.id   AF-A0A974XIY4-F1
#
_cell.length_a   1.000
_cell.length_b   1.000
_cell.length_c   1.000
_cell.angle_alpha   90.00
_cell.angle_beta   90.00
_cell.angle_gamma   90.00
#
_symmetry.space_group_name_H-M   'P 1'
#
loop_
_entity.id
_entity.type
_entity.pdbx_description
1 polymer ?
#
loop_
_entity_poly.entity_id
_entity_poly.type
_entity_poly.pdbx_seq_one_letter_code
_entity_poly.pdbx_strand_id
1 'polypeptide(L)'
;MNKGWIAAALLGLLAPCAHAAKVVFDEGHGQQFTLAQRLPLGLSGLGEQFGAQELVSHKGVLDKAALADARVLVISGAFDPYSEAELAAIKTFVEQGGRLAVMLHVGPLNGELLNRFGVAVTNAAIREQQHLLGENSQDFAAARIDRDHPLFAGVNKVGFYGVWAIKAQAEGLMDLAFTSDSAWIDLNRNQLADADEPRDAWPLVVAGKVGAGKLAVFGDDAMFQNAFLKGDNLRLAQNLAAWLLQ
;
A
#
# COMPACT_ATOMS: atom_id res chain seq x y z
N MET A 1 -5.01 -63.02 -39.67
CA MET A 1 -5.28 -61.57 -39.63
C MET A 1 -5.77 -61.22 -38.24
N ASN A 2 -4.91 -60.71 -37.37
CA ASN A 2 -5.25 -60.42 -35.97
C ASN A 2 -5.43 -58.90 -35.80
N LYS A 3 -6.64 -58.47 -35.41
CA LYS A 3 -6.98 -57.05 -35.18
C LYS A 3 -6.67 -56.69 -33.72
N GLY A 4 -5.57 -55.99 -33.48
CA GLY A 4 -5.29 -55.35 -32.19
C GLY A 4 -6.00 -54.00 -32.09
N TRP A 5 -6.88 -53.83 -31.10
CA TRP A 5 -7.44 -52.54 -30.73
C TRP A 5 -6.53 -51.93 -29.66
N ILE A 6 -5.95 -50.77 -29.93
CA ILE A 6 -5.22 -49.98 -28.94
C ILE A 6 -6.22 -48.97 -28.36
N ALA A 7 -6.60 -49.18 -27.09
CA ALA A 7 -7.33 -48.19 -26.32
C ALA A 7 -6.37 -47.09 -25.87
N ALA A 8 -6.56 -45.87 -26.39
CA ALA A 8 -5.85 -44.69 -25.90
C ALA A 8 -6.55 -44.20 -24.62
N ALA A 9 -5.87 -44.32 -23.48
CA ALA A 9 -6.30 -43.70 -22.23
C ALA A 9 -5.94 -42.20 -22.27
N LEU A 10 -6.95 -41.32 -22.33
CA LEU A 10 -6.77 -39.91 -22.04
C LEU A 10 -6.56 -39.73 -20.52
N LEU A 11 -5.33 -39.44 -20.10
CA LEU A 11 -5.09 -38.83 -18.80
C LEU A 11 -5.47 -37.35 -18.90
N GLY A 12 -6.59 -36.97 -18.28
CA GLY A 12 -6.93 -35.57 -18.04
C GLY A 12 -5.98 -34.98 -17.01
N LEU A 13 -5.17 -34.00 -17.42
CA LEU A 13 -4.43 -33.12 -16.52
C LEU A 13 -5.44 -32.27 -15.75
N LEU A 14 -5.75 -32.64 -14.51
CA LEU A 14 -6.41 -31.74 -13.57
C LEU A 14 -5.43 -30.61 -13.25
N ALA A 15 -5.70 -29.41 -13.75
CA ALA A 15 -5.00 -28.22 -13.30
C ALA A 15 -5.24 -28.09 -11.78
N PRO A 16 -4.18 -27.89 -10.96
CA PRO A 16 -4.39 -27.63 -9.55
C PRO A 16 -5.26 -26.37 -9.42
N CYS A 17 -6.40 -26.48 -8.76
CA CYS A 17 -7.14 -25.31 -8.29
C CYS A 17 -6.16 -24.48 -7.46
N ALA A 18 -5.78 -23.31 -7.95
CA ALA A 18 -4.98 -22.38 -7.17
C ALA A 18 -5.74 -22.10 -5.86
N HIS A 19 -5.13 -22.46 -4.74
CA HIS A 19 -5.70 -22.16 -3.43
C HIS A 19 -5.75 -20.63 -3.27
N ALA A 20 -6.86 -20.12 -2.74
CA ALA A 20 -6.99 -18.70 -2.45
C ALA A 20 -5.85 -18.27 -1.51
N ALA A 21 -5.11 -17.24 -1.88
CA ALA A 21 -4.08 -16.68 -1.05
C ALA A 21 -4.72 -15.95 0.15
N LYS A 22 -4.15 -16.14 1.34
CA LYS A 22 -4.53 -15.39 2.54
C LYS A 22 -3.95 -13.97 2.49
N VAL A 23 -4.83 -12.98 2.59
CA VAL A 23 -4.51 -11.55 2.65
C VAL A 23 -4.94 -11.04 4.01
N VAL A 24 -3.96 -10.68 4.84
CA VAL A 24 -4.19 -10.15 6.18
C VAL A 24 -4.28 -8.64 6.12
N PHE A 25 -5.36 -8.08 6.64
CA PHE A 25 -5.50 -6.66 6.92
C PHE A 25 -5.33 -6.46 8.42
N ASP A 26 -4.36 -5.63 8.79
CA ASP A 26 -4.18 -5.23 10.18
C ASP A 26 -5.29 -4.27 10.59
N GLU A 27 -6.05 -4.68 11.60
CA GLU A 27 -7.07 -3.91 12.31
C GLU A 27 -6.87 -4.03 13.84
N GLY A 28 -5.67 -4.43 14.27
CA GLY A 28 -5.28 -4.60 15.68
C GLY A 28 -4.57 -3.40 16.30
N HIS A 29 -4.24 -2.39 15.50
CA HIS A 29 -3.40 -1.24 15.86
C HIS A 29 -4.16 0.08 15.69
N GLY A 30 -5.42 0.10 16.13
CA GLY A 30 -6.23 1.32 16.20
C GLY A 30 -6.75 1.85 14.85
N GLN A 31 -6.68 1.07 13.78
CA GLN A 31 -7.20 1.44 12.46
C GLN A 31 -8.67 1.87 12.54
N GLN A 32 -8.95 3.11 12.10
CA GLN A 32 -10.30 3.67 12.11
C GLN A 32 -11.12 3.23 10.87
N PHE A 33 -10.42 2.90 9.79
CA PHE A 33 -10.99 2.55 8.49
C PHE A 33 -10.74 1.07 8.23
N THR A 34 -11.82 0.30 8.09
CA THR A 34 -11.75 -1.17 8.09
C THR A 34 -12.38 -1.79 6.86
N LEU A 35 -12.05 -3.05 6.60
CA LEU A 35 -12.62 -3.82 5.48
C LEU A 35 -14.13 -4.00 5.58
N ALA A 36 -14.66 -4.08 6.81
CA ALA A 36 -16.09 -4.29 7.04
C ALA A 36 -16.92 -3.03 6.78
N GLN A 37 -16.30 -1.85 6.77
CA GLN A 37 -17.00 -0.58 6.59
C GLN A 37 -17.28 -0.32 5.10
N ARG A 38 -18.57 -0.29 4.76
CA ARG A 38 -19.07 0.11 3.42
C ARG A 38 -19.37 1.60 3.28
N LEU A 39 -19.22 2.34 4.38
CA LEU A 39 -19.41 3.79 4.40
C LEU A 39 -18.29 4.51 3.62
N PRO A 40 -18.44 5.80 3.29
CA PRO A 40 -17.48 6.52 2.44
C PRO A 40 -16.02 6.47 2.93
N LEU A 41 -15.78 6.47 4.25
CA LEU A 41 -14.43 6.40 4.82
C LEU A 41 -13.91 4.97 5.00
N GLY A 42 -14.71 3.94 4.72
CA GLY A 42 -14.31 2.55 4.87
C GLY A 42 -13.41 2.04 3.74
N LEU A 43 -12.85 0.84 3.93
CA LEU A 43 -11.91 0.19 2.99
C LEU A 43 -12.48 -1.04 2.28
N SER A 44 -13.80 -1.25 2.35
CA SER A 44 -14.42 -2.41 1.70
C SER A 44 -14.10 -2.49 0.20
N GLY A 45 -14.08 -1.35 -0.50
CA GLY A 45 -13.75 -1.29 -1.92
C GLY A 45 -12.30 -1.65 -2.22
N LEU A 46 -11.35 -1.35 -1.32
CA LEU A 46 -9.97 -1.81 -1.47
C LEU A 46 -9.90 -3.34 -1.32
N GLY A 47 -10.60 -3.90 -0.33
CA GLY A 47 -10.70 -5.35 -0.13
C GLY A 47 -11.24 -6.07 -1.37
N GLU A 48 -12.26 -5.52 -2.03
CA GLU A 48 -12.84 -6.08 -3.26
C GLU A 48 -11.80 -6.22 -4.39
N GLN A 49 -10.73 -5.42 -4.41
CA GLN A 49 -9.71 -5.52 -5.46
C GLN A 49 -8.84 -6.78 -5.35
N PHE A 50 -8.83 -7.45 -4.19
CA PHE A 50 -8.16 -8.74 -4.00
C PHE A 50 -9.01 -9.93 -4.51
N GLY A 51 -10.24 -9.68 -4.96
CA GLY A 51 -11.09 -10.67 -5.62
C GLY A 51 -11.42 -11.87 -4.73
N ALA A 52 -11.19 -13.09 -5.24
CA ALA A 52 -11.55 -14.34 -4.56
C ALA A 52 -10.53 -14.81 -3.50
N GLN A 53 -9.59 -13.95 -3.09
CA GLN A 53 -8.65 -14.25 -2.01
C GLN A 53 -9.35 -14.37 -0.65
N GLU A 54 -8.71 -15.06 0.30
CA GLU A 54 -9.17 -15.09 1.68
C GLU A 54 -8.74 -13.80 2.39
N LEU A 55 -9.69 -12.90 2.65
CA LEU A 55 -9.43 -11.66 3.38
C LEU A 55 -9.62 -11.88 4.88
N VAL A 56 -8.58 -11.61 5.66
CA VAL A 56 -8.60 -11.73 7.12
C VAL A 56 -8.43 -10.36 7.73
N SER A 57 -9.46 -9.86 8.42
CA SER A 57 -9.33 -8.72 9.34
C SER A 57 -8.74 -9.25 10.65
N HIS A 58 -7.48 -8.90 10.91
CA HIS A 58 -6.73 -9.36 12.08
C HIS A 58 -6.68 -8.26 13.15
N LYS A 59 -7.18 -8.56 14.35
CA LYS A 59 -7.35 -7.59 15.45
C LYS A 59 -6.37 -7.80 16.62
N GLY A 60 -5.39 -8.68 16.45
CA GLY A 60 -4.41 -9.01 17.47
C GLY A 60 -3.01 -8.56 17.09
N VAL A 61 -2.04 -9.04 17.86
CA VAL A 61 -0.63 -8.79 17.58
C VAL A 61 -0.19 -9.42 16.24
N LEU A 62 0.67 -8.75 15.50
CA LEU A 62 1.23 -9.24 14.24
C LEU A 62 2.45 -10.14 14.49
N ASP A 63 2.21 -11.35 14.97
CA ASP A 63 3.25 -12.36 15.21
C ASP A 63 3.37 -13.38 14.06
N LYS A 64 4.27 -14.35 14.25
CA LYS A 64 4.48 -15.44 13.26
C LYS A 64 3.21 -16.26 13.01
N ALA A 65 2.36 -16.44 14.01
CA ALA A 65 1.13 -17.23 13.87
C ALA A 65 0.06 -16.44 13.10
N ALA A 66 -0.09 -15.14 13.37
CA ALA A 66 -0.98 -14.25 12.63
C ALA A 66 -0.64 -14.24 11.13
N LEU A 67 0.66 -14.15 10.82
CA LEU A 67 1.19 -14.11 9.45
C LEU A 67 1.43 -15.49 8.83
N ALA A 68 1.12 -16.58 9.54
CA ALA A 68 1.24 -17.93 9.00
C ALA A 68 0.35 -18.09 7.77
N ASP A 69 0.92 -18.67 6.71
CA ASP A 69 0.31 -18.90 5.40
C ASP A 69 -0.23 -17.64 4.69
N ALA A 70 0.01 -16.46 5.26
CA ALA A 70 -0.31 -15.20 4.61
C ALA A 70 0.59 -15.01 3.39
N ARG A 71 -0.02 -14.54 2.30
CA ARG A 71 0.71 -14.06 1.12
C ARG A 71 0.99 -12.58 1.23
N VAL A 72 0.00 -11.84 1.72
CA VAL A 72 -0.03 -10.38 1.76
C VAL A 72 -0.42 -9.92 3.15
N LEU A 73 0.26 -8.89 3.63
CA LEU A 73 -0.12 -8.07 4.78
C LEU A 73 -0.41 -6.65 4.29
N VAL A 74 -1.54 -6.10 4.70
CA VAL A 74 -1.96 -4.72 4.46
C VAL A 74 -2.09 -4.01 5.81
N ILE A 75 -1.33 -2.95 6.00
CA ILE A 75 -1.40 -2.05 7.15
C ILE A 75 -1.96 -0.72 6.63
N SER A 76 -3.18 -0.35 7.02
CA SER A 76 -3.82 0.87 6.55
C SER A 76 -4.22 1.77 7.70
N GLY A 77 -3.42 2.80 7.96
CA GLY A 77 -3.72 3.82 8.94
C GLY A 77 -3.62 3.31 10.38
N ALA A 78 -2.51 2.66 10.76
CA ALA A 78 -2.26 2.30 12.15
C ALA A 78 -2.11 3.56 13.04
N PHE A 79 -2.78 3.54 14.18
CA PHE A 79 -2.78 4.58 15.22
C PHE A 79 -2.02 4.18 16.48
N ASP A 80 -1.75 2.89 16.67
CA ASP A 80 -0.99 2.38 17.79
C ASP A 80 0.39 1.89 17.32
N PRO A 81 1.45 2.10 18.11
CA PRO A 81 2.78 1.62 17.76
C PRO A 81 2.85 0.08 17.83
N TYR A 82 3.72 -0.50 17.01
CA TYR A 82 4.04 -1.92 17.04
C TYR A 82 5.09 -2.23 18.10
N SER A 83 5.01 -3.39 18.72
CA SER A 83 6.10 -3.89 19.56
C SER A 83 7.30 -4.34 18.72
N GLU A 84 8.50 -4.40 19.32
CA GLU A 84 9.70 -4.93 18.65
C GLU A 84 9.51 -6.34 18.09
N ALA A 85 8.75 -7.19 18.79
CA ALA A 85 8.46 -8.55 18.34
C ALA A 85 7.62 -8.55 17.05
N GLU A 86 6.65 -7.64 16.93
CA GLU A 86 5.82 -7.48 15.74
C GLU A 86 6.61 -6.89 14.59
N LEU A 87 7.41 -5.85 14.85
CA LEU A 87 8.31 -5.28 13.84
C LEU A 87 9.26 -6.35 13.26
N ALA A 88 9.83 -7.20 14.12
CA ALA A 88 10.68 -8.31 13.70
C ALA A 88 9.90 -9.37 12.90
N ALA A 89 8.68 -9.71 13.32
CA ALA A 89 7.83 -10.67 12.61
C ALA A 89 7.41 -10.16 11.23
N ILE A 90 6.99 -8.90 11.11
CA ILE A 90 6.63 -8.25 9.85
C ILE A 90 7.85 -8.19 8.92
N LYS A 91 9.02 -7.79 9.44
CA LYS A 91 10.26 -7.76 8.65
C LYS A 91 10.61 -9.15 8.11
N THR A 92 10.59 -10.16 8.98
CA THR A 92 10.89 -11.55 8.62
C THR A 92 9.91 -12.07 7.58
N PHE A 93 8.62 -11.79 7.74
CA PHE A 93 7.57 -12.15 6.79
C PHE A 93 7.88 -11.64 5.39
N VAL A 94 8.21 -10.34 5.25
CA VAL A 94 8.54 -9.76 3.95
C VAL A 94 9.84 -10.34 3.40
N GLU A 95 10.91 -10.40 4.19
CA GLU A 95 12.20 -10.93 3.74
C GLU A 95 12.10 -12.37 3.20
N GLN A 96 11.20 -13.18 3.77
CA GLN A 96 10.94 -14.57 3.38
C GLN A 96 9.99 -14.73 2.18
N GLY A 97 9.53 -13.64 1.56
CA GLY A 97 8.69 -13.69 0.36
C GLY A 97 7.29 -13.13 0.54
N GLY A 98 6.92 -12.75 1.77
CA GLY A 98 5.73 -11.99 2.07
C GLY A 98 5.66 -10.66 1.32
N ARG A 99 4.45 -10.12 1.22
CA ARG A 99 4.15 -8.92 0.44
C ARG A 99 3.48 -7.93 1.37
N LEU A 100 4.03 -6.73 1.48
CA LEU A 100 3.56 -5.72 2.43
C LEU A 100 3.07 -4.47 1.69
N ALA A 101 1.86 -4.03 2.00
CA ALA A 101 1.37 -2.70 1.70
C ALA A 101 1.18 -1.92 3.01
N VAL A 102 1.76 -0.72 3.08
CA VAL A 102 1.58 0.22 4.20
C VAL A 102 0.97 1.50 3.66
N MET A 103 -0.12 1.97 4.27
CA MET A 103 -0.82 3.20 3.92
C MET A 103 -0.90 4.07 5.17
N LEU A 104 -0.42 5.31 5.08
CA LEU A 104 -0.23 6.17 6.25
C LEU A 104 -1.46 7.03 6.50
N HIS A 105 -1.92 7.05 7.75
CA HIS A 105 -2.84 8.09 8.23
C HIS A 105 -2.09 9.16 9.04
N VAL A 106 -1.22 8.70 9.95
CA VAL A 106 -0.32 9.54 10.74
C VAL A 106 1.10 9.02 10.56
N GLY A 107 1.91 9.75 9.80
CA GLY A 107 3.26 9.33 9.41
C GLY A 107 4.15 8.89 10.59
N PRO A 108 4.36 9.73 11.62
CA PRO A 108 5.24 9.42 12.73
C PRO A 108 4.91 8.14 13.51
N LEU A 109 3.63 7.76 13.58
CA LEU A 109 3.21 6.52 14.27
C LEU A 109 3.70 5.26 13.55
N ASN A 110 3.95 5.35 12.25
CA ASN A 110 4.47 4.26 11.43
C ASN A 110 5.99 4.38 11.20
N GLY A 111 6.64 5.43 11.73
CA GLY A 111 8.04 5.74 11.42
C GLY A 111 9.00 4.61 11.78
N GLU A 112 8.79 3.93 12.90
CA GLU A 112 9.65 2.81 13.28
C GLU A 112 9.52 1.61 12.34
N LEU A 113 8.29 1.25 11.96
CA LEU A 113 8.01 0.21 10.96
C LEU A 113 8.68 0.55 9.63
N LEU A 114 8.48 1.77 9.13
CA LEU A 114 9.06 2.22 7.86
C LEU A 114 10.59 2.23 7.89
N ASN A 115 11.19 2.67 8.99
CA ASN A 115 12.65 2.66 9.17
C ASN A 115 13.24 1.25 9.09
N ARG A 116 12.55 0.21 9.60
CA ARG A 116 12.98 -1.20 9.47
C ARG A 116 13.07 -1.67 8.01
N PHE A 117 12.35 -1.01 7.12
CA PHE A 117 12.38 -1.25 5.68
C PHE A 117 13.22 -0.24 4.90
N GLY A 118 13.86 0.73 5.57
CA GLY A 118 14.62 1.79 4.90
C GLY A 118 13.72 2.76 4.14
N VAL A 119 12.58 3.12 4.72
CA VAL A 119 11.71 4.20 4.26
C VAL A 119 11.64 5.27 5.35
N ALA A 120 12.02 6.50 5.02
CA ALA A 120 11.81 7.64 5.90
C ALA A 120 10.44 8.27 5.67
N VAL A 121 9.92 8.96 6.69
CA VAL A 121 8.65 9.70 6.64
C VAL A 121 8.85 11.09 7.24
N THR A 122 8.15 12.09 6.73
CA THR A 122 8.16 13.45 7.28
C THR A 122 7.48 13.54 8.65
N ASN A 123 7.79 14.60 9.39
CA ASN A 123 7.21 14.90 10.70
C ASN A 123 5.94 15.77 10.64
N ALA A 124 5.56 16.25 9.45
CA ALA A 124 4.26 16.84 9.17
C ALA A 124 3.73 16.40 7.80
N ALA A 125 2.41 16.52 7.62
CA ALA A 125 1.74 16.28 6.35
C ALA A 125 2.12 17.34 5.31
N ILE A 126 2.07 16.95 4.05
CA ILE A 126 2.42 17.82 2.92
C ILE A 126 1.21 18.62 2.49
N ARG A 127 1.49 19.86 2.08
CA ARG A 127 0.57 20.72 1.35
C ARG A 127 1.14 21.04 -0.02
N GLU A 128 0.27 21.35 -0.96
CA GLU A 128 0.61 21.62 -2.34
C GLU A 128 -0.11 22.89 -2.84
N GLN A 129 0.51 23.59 -3.80
CA GLN A 129 -0.04 24.78 -4.46
C GLN A 129 -0.54 24.47 -5.88
N GLN A 130 -0.05 23.38 -6.48
CA GLN A 130 -0.37 22.95 -7.82
C GLN A 130 -1.25 21.70 -7.83
N HIS A 131 -1.87 21.38 -8.97
CA HIS A 131 -2.63 20.11 -9.14
C HIS A 131 -3.71 19.83 -8.07
N LEU A 132 -4.26 20.88 -7.46
CA LEU A 132 -5.28 20.77 -6.41
C LEU A 132 -6.55 20.08 -6.93
N LEU A 133 -7.18 19.31 -6.04
CA LEU A 133 -8.45 18.61 -6.27
C LEU A 133 -9.65 19.37 -5.67
N GLY A 134 -9.40 20.53 -5.07
CA GLY A 134 -10.37 21.40 -4.43
C GLY A 134 -9.68 22.63 -3.84
N GLU A 135 -10.29 23.25 -2.83
CA GLU A 135 -9.73 24.41 -2.13
C GLU A 135 -8.71 24.02 -1.04
N ASN A 136 -8.78 22.79 -0.54
CA ASN A 136 -7.87 22.27 0.47
C ASN A 136 -6.51 21.93 -0.14
N SER A 137 -5.45 22.54 0.37
CA SER A 137 -4.08 22.33 -0.13
C SER A 137 -3.50 20.94 0.20
N GLN A 138 -4.21 20.12 0.99
CA GLN A 138 -3.86 18.72 1.24
C GLN A 138 -4.52 17.74 0.26
N ASP A 139 -5.46 18.23 -0.55
CA ASP A 139 -6.20 17.44 -1.54
C ASP A 139 -5.64 17.76 -2.93
N PHE A 140 -4.71 16.94 -3.41
CA PHE A 140 -4.00 17.22 -4.65
C PHE A 140 -3.66 15.94 -5.41
N ALA A 141 -3.41 16.08 -6.71
CA ALA A 141 -2.86 14.99 -7.52
C ALA A 141 -1.33 15.03 -7.52
N ALA A 142 -0.69 13.86 -7.54
CA ALA A 142 0.75 13.78 -7.78
C ALA A 142 1.12 14.50 -9.08
N ALA A 143 2.15 15.36 -9.02
CA ALA A 143 2.67 16.08 -10.18
C ALA A 143 3.41 15.14 -11.13
N ARG A 144 4.04 14.10 -10.59
CA ARG A 144 4.74 13.07 -11.37
C ARG A 144 4.49 11.68 -10.78
N ILE A 145 4.30 10.71 -11.67
CA ILE A 145 4.25 9.28 -11.35
C ILE A 145 5.19 8.52 -12.30
N ASP A 146 5.83 7.48 -11.79
CA ASP A 146 6.63 6.55 -12.58
C ASP A 146 5.71 5.55 -13.27
N ARG A 147 5.45 5.78 -14.56
CA ARG A 147 4.52 4.98 -15.37
C ARG A 147 5.11 3.65 -15.84
N ASP A 148 6.42 3.44 -15.67
CA ASP A 148 7.05 2.17 -16.02
C ASP A 148 6.83 1.13 -14.90
N HIS A 149 6.57 1.58 -13.67
CA HIS A 149 6.28 0.69 -12.56
C HIS A 149 4.87 0.07 -12.67
N PRO A 150 4.70 -1.25 -12.46
CA PRO A 150 3.41 -1.93 -12.60
C PRO A 150 2.26 -1.37 -11.76
N LEU A 151 2.55 -0.74 -10.62
CA LEU A 151 1.54 -0.07 -9.80
C LEU A 151 0.81 1.05 -10.56
N PHE A 152 1.50 1.72 -11.49
CA PHE A 152 0.94 2.84 -12.26
C PHE A 152 0.54 2.46 -13.69
N ALA A 153 0.46 1.16 -14.01
CA ALA A 153 0.00 0.70 -15.31
C ALA A 153 -1.41 1.23 -15.62
N GLY A 154 -1.53 2.06 -16.66
CA GLY A 154 -2.79 2.69 -17.05
C GLY A 154 -3.32 3.75 -16.08
N VAL A 155 -2.50 4.21 -15.13
CA VAL A 155 -2.81 5.31 -14.21
C VAL A 155 -2.26 6.61 -14.79
N ASN A 156 -3.09 7.64 -14.90
CA ASN A 156 -2.68 8.94 -15.43
C ASN A 156 -2.48 9.98 -14.32
N LYS A 157 -3.34 9.93 -13.29
CA LYS A 157 -3.42 10.89 -12.19
C LYS A 157 -3.74 10.18 -10.88
N VAL A 158 -2.97 10.41 -9.82
CA VAL A 158 -3.22 9.81 -8.49
C VAL A 158 -3.55 10.91 -7.52
N GLY A 159 -4.74 10.85 -6.90
CA GLY A 159 -5.18 11.82 -5.90
C GLY A 159 -4.84 11.37 -4.48
N PHE A 160 -4.40 12.33 -3.68
CA PHE A 160 -4.04 12.21 -2.27
C PHE A 160 -4.86 13.21 -1.45
N TYR A 161 -5.15 12.87 -0.19
CA TYR A 161 -6.07 13.60 0.70
C TYR A 161 -5.54 13.62 2.15
N GLY A 162 -4.45 14.37 2.37
CA GLY A 162 -3.76 14.43 3.67
C GLY A 162 -2.46 13.63 3.76
N VAL A 163 -1.71 13.55 2.66
CA VAL A 163 -0.50 12.72 2.51
C VAL A 163 0.70 13.18 3.36
N TRP A 164 1.47 12.22 3.83
CA TRP A 164 2.79 12.38 4.42
C TRP A 164 3.86 12.03 3.37
N ALA A 165 4.90 12.86 3.25
CA ALA A 165 5.98 12.50 2.34
C ALA A 165 6.80 11.35 2.92
N ILE A 166 7.20 10.46 2.03
CA ILE A 166 8.02 9.29 2.32
C ILE A 166 9.19 9.22 1.36
N LYS A 167 10.28 8.58 1.76
CA LYS A 167 11.48 8.51 0.91
C LYS A 167 12.19 7.18 1.06
N ALA A 168 12.50 6.55 -0.07
CA ALA A 168 13.35 5.37 -0.11
C ALA A 168 14.77 5.69 0.36
N GLN A 169 15.31 4.86 1.25
CA GLN A 169 16.68 4.95 1.79
C GLN A 169 17.46 3.63 1.64
N ALA A 170 16.78 2.51 1.38
CA ALA A 170 17.40 1.21 1.17
C ALA A 170 17.52 0.85 -0.32
N GLU A 171 18.52 0.03 -0.63
CA GLU A 171 18.69 -0.56 -1.95
C GLU A 171 17.47 -1.42 -2.32
N GLY A 172 17.06 -1.37 -3.60
CA GLY A 172 15.91 -2.13 -4.10
C GLY A 172 14.56 -1.46 -3.89
N LEU A 173 14.52 -0.31 -3.21
CA LEU A 173 13.36 0.58 -3.11
C LEU A 173 13.49 1.77 -4.08
N MET A 174 12.36 2.26 -4.55
CA MET A 174 12.27 3.42 -5.44
C MET A 174 11.09 4.32 -5.09
N ASP A 175 11.31 5.61 -5.26
CA ASP A 175 10.30 6.66 -5.14
C ASP A 175 9.50 6.75 -6.46
N LEU A 176 8.19 6.55 -6.41
CA LEU A 176 7.36 6.33 -7.60
C LEU A 176 6.33 7.44 -7.89
N ALA A 177 6.02 8.28 -6.92
CA ALA A 177 5.11 9.40 -7.11
C ALA A 177 5.64 10.60 -6.34
N PHE A 178 5.45 11.81 -6.89
CA PHE A 178 6.04 13.03 -6.36
C PHE A 178 5.05 14.18 -6.41
N THR A 179 5.16 15.09 -5.45
CA THR A 179 4.59 16.43 -5.53
C THR A 179 5.29 17.27 -6.62
N SER A 180 4.77 18.47 -6.86
CA SER A 180 5.54 19.51 -7.55
C SER A 180 6.60 20.11 -6.62
N ASP A 181 7.47 20.96 -7.17
CA ASP A 181 8.49 21.71 -6.42
C ASP A 181 7.90 22.81 -5.52
N SER A 182 6.61 23.14 -5.68
CA SER A 182 5.92 24.13 -4.83
C SER A 182 5.31 23.54 -3.55
N ALA A 183 5.31 22.22 -3.39
CA ALA A 183 4.81 21.58 -2.19
C ALA A 183 5.69 21.87 -0.98
N TRP A 184 5.05 21.99 0.19
CA TRP A 184 5.73 22.34 1.43
C TRP A 184 5.28 21.48 2.59
N ILE A 185 6.17 21.39 3.58
CA ILE A 185 5.89 20.78 4.88
C ILE A 185 5.38 21.90 5.81
N ASP A 186 4.11 21.83 6.22
CA ASP A 186 3.48 22.79 7.13
C ASP A 186 3.90 22.52 8.59
N LEU A 187 5.05 23.06 8.98
CA LEU A 187 5.71 22.74 10.25
C LEU A 187 5.01 23.39 11.44
N ASN A 188 4.46 24.59 11.24
CA ASN A 188 3.77 25.36 12.28
C ASN A 188 2.24 25.16 12.28
N ARG A 189 1.71 24.43 11.29
CA ARG A 189 0.29 24.06 11.12
C ARG A 189 -0.63 25.26 10.86
N ASN A 190 -0.11 26.35 10.31
CA ASN A 190 -0.89 27.55 9.99
C ASN A 190 -1.53 27.48 8.59
N GLN A 191 -1.25 26.43 7.81
CA GLN A 191 -1.75 26.19 6.46
C GLN A 191 -1.29 27.20 5.40
N LEU A 192 -0.39 28.10 5.77
CA LEU A 192 0.27 29.02 4.87
C LEU A 192 1.59 28.40 4.45
N ALA A 193 2.05 28.79 3.27
CA ALA A 193 3.36 28.35 2.79
C ALA A 193 4.37 29.43 3.20
N ASP A 194 4.96 29.28 4.38
CA ASP A 194 5.89 30.25 4.94
C ASP A 194 7.25 30.19 4.21
N ALA A 195 8.09 31.20 4.45
CA ALA A 195 9.38 31.35 3.77
C ALA A 195 10.48 30.41 4.30
N ASP A 196 10.36 29.98 5.55
CA ASP A 196 11.27 29.06 6.25
C ASP A 196 10.84 27.59 6.15
N GLU A 197 9.69 27.32 5.55
CA GLU A 197 9.19 25.96 5.39
C GLU A 197 9.86 25.25 4.19
N PRO A 198 10.31 23.99 4.37
CA PRO A 198 10.94 23.22 3.31
C PRO A 198 10.02 23.05 2.10
N ARG A 199 10.55 23.33 0.91
CA ARG A 199 9.89 23.10 -0.38
C ARG A 199 10.74 22.20 -1.25
N ASP A 200 10.10 21.20 -1.83
CA ASP A 200 10.75 20.25 -2.73
C ASP A 200 9.68 19.43 -3.49
N ALA A 201 10.13 18.69 -4.50
CA ALA A 201 9.37 17.59 -5.06
C ALA A 201 9.45 16.37 -4.13
N TRP A 202 8.54 16.33 -3.16
CA TRP A 202 8.49 15.29 -2.13
C TRP A 202 7.96 13.97 -2.68
N PRO A 203 8.60 12.83 -2.39
CA PRO A 203 8.05 11.54 -2.77
C PRO A 203 6.85 11.14 -1.89
N LEU A 204 5.87 10.49 -2.51
CA LEU A 204 4.55 10.17 -1.95
C LEU A 204 4.27 8.67 -1.92
N VAL A 205 4.94 7.91 -2.79
CA VAL A 205 4.81 6.45 -2.92
C VAL A 205 6.20 5.86 -3.04
N VAL A 206 6.48 4.83 -2.25
CA VAL A 206 7.71 4.02 -2.33
C VAL A 206 7.31 2.59 -2.62
N ALA A 207 7.99 1.92 -3.55
CA ALA A 207 7.85 0.48 -3.68
C ALA A 207 9.15 -0.21 -4.05
N GLY A 208 9.21 -1.52 -3.90
CA GLY A 208 10.39 -2.28 -4.28
C GLY A 208 10.45 -3.68 -3.69
N LYS A 209 11.65 -4.26 -3.73
CA LYS A 209 11.94 -5.58 -3.17
C LYS A 209 12.66 -5.45 -1.83
N VAL A 210 12.32 -6.36 -0.92
CA VAL A 210 13.00 -6.51 0.37
C VAL A 210 13.21 -8.01 0.60
N GLY A 211 14.46 -8.48 0.52
CA GLY A 211 14.74 -9.92 0.48
C GLY A 211 14.04 -10.61 -0.70
N ALA A 212 13.30 -11.69 -0.43
CA ALA A 212 12.44 -12.35 -1.43
C ALA A 212 11.05 -11.68 -1.58
N GLY A 213 10.76 -10.70 -0.72
CA GLY A 213 9.49 -10.00 -0.61
C GLY A 213 9.30 -8.83 -1.55
N LYS A 214 8.15 -8.17 -1.38
CA LYS A 214 7.85 -6.87 -1.98
C LYS A 214 7.24 -5.94 -0.92
N LEU A 215 7.51 -4.66 -1.08
CA LEU A 215 6.97 -3.58 -0.24
C LEU A 215 6.36 -2.50 -1.13
N ALA A 216 5.17 -2.02 -0.78
CA ALA A 216 4.62 -0.75 -1.25
C ALA A 216 4.21 0.09 -0.04
N VAL A 217 4.62 1.35 -0.01
CA VAL A 217 4.27 2.33 1.01
C VAL A 217 3.62 3.52 0.32
N PHE A 218 2.47 3.92 0.81
CA PHE A 218 1.72 5.10 0.37
C PHE A 218 1.64 6.06 1.54
N GLY A 219 2.01 7.32 1.30
CA GLY A 219 1.93 8.37 2.33
C GLY A 219 0.51 8.71 2.80
N ASP A 220 -0.50 8.07 2.26
CA ASP A 220 -1.92 8.36 2.45
C ASP A 220 -2.76 7.08 2.41
N ASP A 221 -3.66 6.89 3.36
CA ASP A 221 -4.67 5.84 3.39
C ASP A 221 -6.02 6.28 2.79
N ALA A 222 -6.34 7.56 2.85
CA ALA A 222 -7.59 8.13 2.36
C ALA A 222 -7.75 7.91 0.86
N MET A 223 -6.67 7.92 0.08
CA MET A 223 -6.69 7.62 -1.35
C MET A 223 -7.35 6.27 -1.71
N PHE A 224 -7.39 5.31 -0.77
CA PHE A 224 -8.02 3.99 -0.92
C PHE A 224 -9.37 3.83 -0.20
N GLN A 225 -9.84 4.86 0.51
CA GLN A 225 -11.18 4.86 1.10
C GLN A 225 -12.25 4.91 0.02
N ASN A 226 -13.41 4.31 0.29
CA ASN A 226 -14.52 4.18 -0.66
C ASN A 226 -14.92 5.50 -1.35
N ALA A 227 -14.84 6.64 -0.66
CA ALA A 227 -15.17 7.97 -1.21
C ALA A 227 -14.22 8.43 -2.33
N PHE A 228 -12.96 8.00 -2.25
CA PHE A 228 -11.85 8.42 -3.10
C PHE A 228 -11.37 7.32 -4.04
N LEU A 229 -11.80 6.08 -3.82
CA LEU A 229 -11.50 4.90 -4.63
C LEU A 229 -12.30 4.89 -5.95
N LYS A 230 -11.98 5.84 -6.83
CA LYS A 230 -12.63 6.02 -8.13
C LYS A 230 -11.61 6.40 -9.22
N GLY A 231 -11.96 6.16 -10.48
CA GLY A 231 -11.11 6.48 -11.62
C GLY A 231 -9.72 5.87 -11.47
N ASP A 232 -8.69 6.71 -11.52
CA ASP A 232 -7.30 6.29 -11.48
C ASP A 232 -6.84 5.79 -10.08
N ASN A 233 -7.45 6.26 -8.98
CA ASN A 233 -7.17 5.68 -7.65
C ASN A 233 -7.69 4.24 -7.55
N LEU A 234 -8.86 3.96 -8.15
CA LEU A 234 -9.37 2.59 -8.26
C LEU A 234 -8.46 1.72 -9.15
N ARG A 235 -7.95 2.26 -10.27
CA ARG A 235 -6.98 1.55 -11.11
C ARG A 235 -5.69 1.23 -10.34
N LEU A 236 -5.19 2.18 -9.55
CA LEU A 236 -4.02 1.97 -8.69
C LEU A 236 -4.28 0.86 -7.65
N ALA A 237 -5.46 0.83 -7.03
CA ALA A 237 -5.83 -0.24 -6.09
C ALA A 237 -5.89 -1.63 -6.75
N GLN A 238 -6.42 -1.71 -7.97
CA GLN A 238 -6.41 -2.94 -8.78
C GLN A 238 -4.99 -3.40 -9.08
N ASN A 239 -4.13 -2.47 -9.49
CA ASN A 239 -2.72 -2.75 -9.78
C ASN A 239 -1.97 -3.18 -8.52
N LEU A 240 -2.26 -2.55 -7.37
CA LEU A 240 -1.70 -2.92 -6.08
C LEU A 240 -2.05 -4.36 -5.72
N ALA A 241 -3.33 -4.71 -5.73
CA ALA A 241 -3.78 -6.07 -5.43
C ALA A 241 -3.14 -7.09 -6.38
N ALA A 242 -3.15 -6.82 -7.70
CA ALA A 242 -2.52 -7.70 -8.68
C ALA A 242 -1.01 -7.84 -8.47
N TRP A 243 -0.30 -6.75 -8.14
CA TRP A 243 1.15 -6.75 -7.93
C TRP A 243 1.58 -7.47 -6.66
N LEU A 244 0.76 -7.41 -5.60
CA LEU A 244 0.99 -8.12 -4.34
C LEU A 244 0.69 -9.62 -4.47
N LEU A 245 -0.26 -10.03 -5.32
CA LEU A 245 -0.59 -11.44 -5.50
C LEU A 245 0.40 -12.19 -6.42
N GLN A 246 1.18 -11.47 -7.23
CA GLN A 246 2.32 -11.97 -8.04
C GLN A 246 3.55 -12.35 -7.22
#